data_AF-A0A8S0FVZ8-F1
#
_entry.id   AF-A0A8S0FVZ8-F1
#
_cell.length_a   1.000
_cell.length_b   1.000
_cell.length_c   1.000
_cell.angle_alpha   90.00
_cell.angle_beta   90.00
_cell.angle_gamma   90.00
#
_symmetry.space_group_name_H-M   'P 1'
#
loop_
_entity.id
_entity.type
_entity.pdbx_description
1 polymer ?
#
loop_
_entity_poly.entity_id
_entity_poly.type
_entity_poly.pdbx_seq_one_letter_code
_entity_poly.pdbx_strand_id
1 'polypeptide(L)'
;MATLTRLFIHPVKSMRGIGLTHTLADVSGLAFDRIFMITEPDGTFITARQFPLMVRFTPSPVHDGLHLTAPDGSSAYVRFADFATQDE
;
A
#
# COMPACT_ATOMS: atom_id res chain seq x y z
N MET A 1 26.16 6.00 17.60
CA MET A 1 25.54 4.76 17.08
C MET A 1 24.07 5.07 16.83
N ALA A 2 23.53 4.74 15.66
CA ALA A 2 22.12 4.99 15.38
C ALA A 2 21.27 3.82 15.93
N THR A 3 20.11 4.15 16.50
CA THR A 3 19.15 3.16 17.04
C THR A 3 17.83 3.32 16.31
N LEU A 4 17.27 2.22 15.80
CA LEU A 4 15.94 2.20 15.19
C LEU A 4 14.87 2.32 16.29
N THR A 5 14.09 3.40 16.27
CA THR A 5 13.03 3.64 17.27
C THR A 5 11.66 3.19 16.80
N ARG A 6 11.39 3.25 15.50
CA ARG A 6 10.13 2.85 14.87
C ARG A 6 10.36 2.38 13.44
N LEU A 7 9.51 1.45 13.01
CA LEU A 7 9.51 0.90 11.67
C LEU A 7 8.11 1.06 11.07
N PHE A 8 8.05 1.46 9.80
CA PHE A 8 6.79 1.64 9.10
C PHE A 8 6.89 1.14 7.66
N ILE A 9 5.77 0.62 7.14
CA ILE A 9 5.56 0.38 5.72
C ILE A 9 4.33 1.14 5.24
N HIS A 10 4.28 1.44 3.95
CA HIS A 10 3.17 2.10 3.25
C HIS A 10 2.76 1.22 2.06
N PRO A 11 1.91 0.19 2.27
CA PRO A 11 1.60 -0.79 1.23
C PRO A 11 1.03 -0.18 -0.05
N VAL A 12 0.26 0.89 0.08
CA VAL A 12 -0.18 1.72 -1.03
C VAL A 12 0.56 3.05 -0.99
N LYS A 13 1.14 3.45 -2.11
CA LYS A 13 1.76 4.77 -2.26
C LYS A 13 0.77 5.86 -1.82
N SER A 14 1.27 6.81 -1.03
CA SER A 14 0.51 7.98 -0.58
C SER A 14 -0.66 7.69 0.39
N MET A 15 -0.72 6.51 1.00
CA MET A 15 -1.70 6.18 2.06
C MET A 15 -1.05 6.03 3.44
N ARG A 16 -1.89 5.81 4.46
CA ARG A 16 -1.47 5.63 5.86
C ARG A 16 -0.43 4.53 5.97
N GLY A 17 0.62 4.81 6.75
CA GLY A 17 1.64 3.81 7.08
C GLY A 17 1.19 2.89 8.21
N ILE A 18 1.70 1.67 8.19
CA ILE A 18 1.49 0.64 9.21
C ILE A 18 2.75 0.54 10.06
N GLY A 19 2.62 0.69 11.37
CA GLY A 19 3.72 0.50 12.30
C GLY A 19 4.06 -0.98 12.46
N LEU A 20 5.34 -1.30 12.43
CA LEU A 20 5.85 -2.66 12.55
C LEU A 20 6.83 -2.78 13.71
N THR A 21 6.95 -3.99 14.26
CA THR A 21 8.00 -4.36 15.22
C THR A 21 9.21 -5.00 14.55
N HIS A 22 8.99 -5.61 13.37
CA HIS A 22 10.00 -6.26 12.55
C HIS A 22 9.51 -6.31 11.09
N THR A 23 10.43 -6.56 10.16
CA THR A 23 10.11 -6.83 8.75
C THR A 23 11.27 -7.54 8.07
N LEU A 24 11.01 -8.15 6.92
CA LEU A 24 12.06 -8.63 6.02
C LEU A 24 12.53 -7.45 5.15
N ALA A 25 13.84 -7.28 5.05
CA ALA A 25 14.47 -6.30 4.19
C ALA A 25 15.10 -7.02 2.99
N ASP A 26 14.91 -6.45 1.81
CA ASP A 26 15.48 -6.90 0.55
C ASP A 26 16.04 -5.70 -0.23
N VAL A 27 16.75 -5.95 -1.33
CA VAL A 27 17.29 -4.91 -2.22
C VAL A 27 16.21 -3.95 -2.74
N SER A 28 14.98 -4.43 -2.85
CA SER A 28 13.80 -3.68 -3.26
C SER A 28 13.19 -2.82 -2.15
N GLY A 29 13.58 -3.03 -0.90
CA GLY A 29 13.05 -2.36 0.28
C GLY A 29 12.50 -3.33 1.32
N LEU A 30 11.60 -2.83 2.18
CA LEU A 30 10.95 -3.64 3.19
C LEU A 30 9.80 -4.43 2.56
N ALA A 31 9.60 -5.67 3.00
CA ALA A 31 8.48 -6.48 2.53
C ALA A 31 7.15 -5.73 2.71
N PHE A 32 6.31 -5.78 1.67
CA PHE A 32 5.00 -5.11 1.58
C PHE A 32 5.04 -3.58 1.62
N ASP A 33 6.19 -2.92 1.51
CA ASP A 33 6.26 -1.46 1.34
C ASP A 33 6.03 -1.08 -0.13
N ARG A 34 5.06 -0.19 -0.38
CA ARG A 34 4.72 0.39 -1.70
C ARG A 34 4.50 -0.63 -2.82
N ILE A 35 3.95 -1.79 -2.50
CA ILE A 35 3.61 -2.82 -3.50
C ILE A 35 2.37 -2.47 -4.34
N PHE A 36 1.60 -1.45 -3.94
CA PHE A 36 0.47 -0.91 -4.71
C PHE A 36 0.60 0.60 -4.92
N MET A 37 -0.02 1.08 -6.01
CA MET A 37 -0.17 2.50 -6.32
C MET A 37 -1.52 2.72 -7.01
N ILE A 38 -2.16 3.84 -6.72
CA ILE A 38 -3.38 4.25 -7.41
C ILE A 38 -3.00 5.04 -8.66
N THR A 39 -3.59 4.67 -9.79
CA THR A 39 -3.43 5.38 -11.06
C THR A 39 -4.79 5.63 -11.70
N GLU A 40 -4.83 6.56 -12.63
CA GLU A 40 -5.86 6.56 -13.68
C GLU A 40 -5.63 5.38 -14.63
N PRO A 41 -6.62 5.00 -15.46
CA PRO A 41 -6.47 3.89 -16.42
C PRO A 41 -5.35 4.09 -17.44
N ASP A 42 -4.94 5.34 -17.72
CA ASP A 42 -3.83 5.67 -18.61
C ASP A 42 -2.44 5.58 -17.94
N GLY A 43 -2.40 5.19 -16.66
CA GLY A 43 -1.18 5.09 -15.86
C GLY A 43 -0.78 6.38 -15.13
N THR A 44 -1.54 7.47 -15.26
CA THR A 44 -1.27 8.72 -14.53
C THR A 44 -1.36 8.49 -13.03
N PHE A 45 -0.31 8.86 -12.28
CA PHE A 45 -0.25 8.60 -10.85
C PHE A 45 -1.19 9.51 -10.06
N ILE A 46 -1.94 8.90 -9.14
CA ILE A 46 -2.74 9.61 -8.15
C ILE A 46 -1.97 9.61 -6.83
N THR A 47 -1.69 10.79 -6.29
CA THR A 47 -0.86 10.95 -5.08
C THR A 47 -1.52 11.86 -4.04
N ALA A 48 -1.06 11.77 -2.79
CA ALA A 48 -1.53 12.63 -1.71
C ALA A 48 -1.20 14.12 -1.90
N ARG A 49 -0.31 14.48 -2.84
CA ARG A 49 -0.07 15.88 -3.22
C ARG A 49 -1.26 16.47 -3.97
N GLN A 50 -1.93 15.64 -4.79
CA GLN A 50 -3.16 16.01 -5.51
C GLN A 50 -4.40 15.79 -4.63
N PHE A 51 -4.44 14.67 -3.89
CA PHE A 51 -5.57 14.27 -3.06
C PHE A 51 -5.14 13.99 -1.61
N PRO A 52 -5.01 15.02 -0.76
CA PRO A 52 -4.51 14.86 0.61
C PRO A 52 -5.29 13.85 1.46
N LEU A 53 -6.57 13.62 1.15
CA LEU A 53 -7.42 12.67 1.86
C LEU A 53 -6.99 11.20 1.71
N MET A 54 -6.16 10.87 0.72
CA MET A 54 -5.61 9.50 0.55
C MET A 54 -4.92 8.99 1.82
N VAL A 55 -4.29 9.88 2.60
CA VAL A 55 -3.60 9.52 3.85
C VAL A 55 -4.54 9.02 4.95
N ARG A 56 -5.86 9.16 4.78
CA ARG A 56 -6.88 8.71 5.74
C ARG A 56 -7.33 7.27 5.48
N PHE A 57 -7.04 6.71 4.31
CA PHE A 57 -7.32 5.32 4.00
C PHE A 57 -6.33 4.41 4.74
N THR A 58 -6.84 3.27 5.23
CA THR A 58 -6.07 2.29 5.99
C THR A 58 -5.84 1.06 5.12
N PRO A 59 -4.63 0.88 4.55
CA PRO A 59 -4.26 -0.35 3.87
C PRO A 59 -3.95 -1.44 4.89
N SER A 60 -4.28 -2.69 4.54
CA SER A 60 -3.93 -3.90 5.29
C SER A 60 -3.50 -4.98 4.30
N PRO A 61 -2.19 -5.26 4.14
CA PRO A 61 -1.71 -6.38 3.34
C PRO A 61 -2.29 -7.69 3.85
N VAL A 62 -2.69 -8.54 2.92
CA VAL A 62 -3.16 -9.92 3.18
C VAL A 62 -2.36 -10.86 2.28
N HIS A 63 -2.46 -12.18 2.52
CA HIS A 63 -1.62 -13.16 1.84
C HIS A 63 -1.78 -13.16 0.31
N ASP A 64 -2.96 -12.77 -0.20
CA ASP A 64 -3.33 -12.77 -1.61
C ASP A 64 -3.54 -11.36 -2.18
N GLY A 65 -3.20 -10.30 -1.43
CA GLY A 65 -3.35 -8.93 -1.92
C GLY A 65 -3.46 -7.87 -0.82
N LEU A 66 -4.49 -7.03 -0.90
CA LEU A 66 -4.71 -5.88 -0.04
C LEU A 66 -6.19 -5.75 0.35
N HIS A 67 -6.45 -5.59 1.64
CA HIS A 67 -7.71 -5.04 2.14
C HIS A 67 -7.55 -3.54 2.38
N LEU A 68 -8.40 -2.72 1.78
CA LEU A 68 -8.35 -1.26 1.88
C LEU A 68 -9.62 -0.75 2.56
N THR A 69 -9.46 -0.09 3.70
CA THR A 69 -10.58 0.52 4.44
C THR A 69 -10.56 2.04 4.32
N ALA A 70 -11.70 2.61 3.92
CA ALA A 70 -11.91 4.05 3.82
C ALA A 70 -12.28 4.67 5.19
N PRO A 71 -12.20 6.00 5.34
CA PRO A 71 -12.52 6.67 6.61
C PRO A 71 -13.97 6.52 7.09
N ASP A 72 -14.90 6.22 6.17
CA ASP A 72 -16.32 6.00 6.47
C ASP A 72 -16.64 4.54 6.84
N GLY A 73 -15.63 3.67 6.87
CA GLY A 73 -15.77 2.24 7.17
C GLY A 73 -16.10 1.36 5.97
N SER A 74 -16.34 1.93 4.78
CA SER A 74 -16.42 1.14 3.55
C SER A 74 -15.06 0.51 3.23
N SER A 75 -15.06 -0.63 2.55
CA SER A 75 -13.82 -1.32 2.22
C SER A 75 -13.88 -2.11 0.92
N ALA A 76 -12.70 -2.36 0.36
CA ALA A 76 -12.51 -3.15 -0.85
C ALA A 76 -11.34 -4.13 -0.68
N TYR A 77 -11.41 -5.26 -1.39
CA TYR A 77 -10.30 -6.20 -1.53
C TYR A 77 -9.73 -6.09 -2.94
N VAL A 78 -8.41 -6.07 -3.02
CA VAL A 78 -7.64 -6.10 -4.27
C VAL A 78 -6.75 -7.33 -4.20
N ARG A 79 -6.97 -8.31 -5.05
CA ARG A 79 -6.17 -9.55 -5.09
C ARG A 79 -5.07 -9.43 -6.13
N PHE A 80 -3.95 -10.10 -5.89
CA PHE A 80 -2.90 -10.22 -6.90
C PHE A 80 -3.41 -10.92 -8.16
N ALA A 81 -4.34 -11.87 -8.00
CA ALA A 81 -4.99 -12.56 -9.11
C ALA A 81 -5.80 -11.61 -10.01
N ASP A 82 -6.24 -10.44 -9.51
CA ASP A 82 -6.96 -9.45 -10.32
C ASP A 82 -6.06 -8.80 -11.38
N PHE A 83 -4.73 -8.92 -11.22
CA PHE A 83 -3.72 -8.43 -12.16
C PHE A 83 -3.10 -9.54 -13.01
N ALA A 84 -3.47 -10.81 -12.78
CA ALA A 84 -3.05 -11.87 -13.68
C ALA A 84 -3.68 -11.57 -15.05
N THR A 85 -2.84 -11.45 -16.07
CA THR A 85 -3.28 -11.25 -17.44
C THR A 85 -4.35 -12.29 -17.76
N GLN A 86 -5.52 -11.83 -18.23
CA GLN A 86 -6.30 -12.68 -19.12
C GLN A 86 -5.37 -12.89 -20.32
N ASP A 87 -4.86 -14.10 -20.50
CA ASP A 87 -4.13 -14.46 -21.71
C ASP A 87 -5.06 -14.13 -22.90
N GLU A 88 -4.73 -13.07 -23.65
CA GLU A 88 -5.28 -12.82 -24.99
C GLU A 88 -4.56 -13.70 -26.02
#